data_AF-A0A453PKJ2-F1
#
_entry.id   AF-A0A453PKJ2-F1
#
_cell.length_a   1.000
_cell.length_b   1.000
_cell.length_c   1.000
_cell.angle_alpha   90.00
_cell.angle_beta   90.00
_cell.angle_gamma   90.00
#
_symmetry.space_group_name_H-M   'P 1'
#
loop_
_entity.id
_entity.type
_entity.pdbx_description
1 polymer ?
#
loop_
_entity_poly.entity_id
_entity_poly.type
_entity_poly.pdbx_seq_one_letter_code
_entity_poly.pdbx_strand_id
1 'polypeptide(L)'
;KFLKIMRGTQGALIVASALQIIVGFSGLWRNVARYLSPLSAAPLIALVGFGLYELGFPSVAKCVEIGLPELILLVIFAMYLPHTIHRMKSIFDRFAVLFTIPIVWLYAYLLTVGGAYRNVSPKTQFHCRTDRSGLIGGAPWIRVPYPFQWGAPTFDAGEAFAMMAASFVALVESTGSFIAVSRFASATPLPPSVLSRGIGWQGVGILLDGLFGTGNGSSVSIENAGLLALTRVGSRRVVQISAGFMIFFSIL
;
A
#
# COMPACT_ATOMS: atom_id res chain seq x y z
N LYS A 1 4.82 24.50 -10.33
CA LYS A 1 3.69 23.95 -9.55
C LYS A 1 4.06 22.63 -8.87
N PHE A 2 4.47 21.60 -9.63
CA PHE A 2 4.87 20.28 -9.08
C PHE A 2 5.92 20.36 -7.95
N LEU A 3 7.06 21.02 -8.18
CA LEU A 3 8.11 21.18 -7.15
C LEU A 3 7.62 21.85 -5.86
N LYS A 4 6.70 22.82 -5.98
CA LYS A 4 6.13 23.49 -4.80
C LYS A 4 5.29 22.52 -3.96
N ILE A 5 4.46 21.70 -4.61
CA ILE A 5 3.63 20.69 -3.94
C ILE A 5 4.54 19.64 -3.29
N MET A 6 5.51 19.09 -4.03
CA MET A 6 6.43 18.09 -3.48
C MET A 6 7.18 18.61 -2.25
N ARG A 7 7.70 19.83 -2.29
CA ARG A 7 8.40 20.45 -1.14
C ARG A 7 7.49 20.68 0.06
N GLY A 8 6.23 21.04 -0.17
CA GLY A 8 5.19 21.16 0.87
C GLY A 8 4.88 19.82 1.50
N THR A 9 4.60 18.80 0.68
CA THR A 9 4.35 17.42 1.13
C THR A 9 5.53 16.84 1.90
N GLN A 10 6.77 17.09 1.47
CA GLN A 10 7.98 16.68 2.21
C GLN A 10 8.04 17.30 3.61
N GLY A 11 7.82 18.61 3.73
CA GLY A 11 7.79 19.30 5.01
C GLY A 11 6.67 18.77 5.91
N ALA A 12 5.47 18.59 5.35
CA ALA A 12 4.32 18.04 6.06
C ALA A 12 4.56 16.61 6.57
N LEU A 13 5.16 15.73 5.75
CA LEU A 13 5.51 14.36 6.15
C LEU A 13 6.58 14.33 7.25
N ILE A 14 7.58 15.20 7.18
CA ILE A 14 8.59 15.32 8.25
C ILE A 14 7.93 15.70 9.57
N VAL A 15 7.02 16.68 9.57
CA VAL A 15 6.29 17.08 10.78
C VAL A 15 5.37 15.95 11.27
N ALA A 16 4.62 15.31 10.37
CA ALA A 16 3.74 14.20 10.70
C ALA A 16 4.49 12.99 11.28
N SER A 17 5.69 12.71 10.78
CA SER A 17 6.54 11.63 11.29
C SER A 17 6.92 11.83 12.76
N ALA A 18 7.16 13.09 13.18
CA ALA A 18 7.51 13.41 14.56
C ALA A 18 6.39 12.99 15.53
N LEU A 19 5.12 13.17 15.15
CA LEU A 19 3.97 12.72 15.93
C LEU A 19 4.05 11.21 16.19
N GLN A 20 4.19 10.40 15.15
CA GLN A 20 4.23 8.93 15.31
C GLN A 20 5.48 8.45 16.05
N ILE A 21 6.65 9.06 15.80
CA ILE A 21 7.90 8.74 16.50
C ILE A 21 7.76 9.01 17.99
N ILE A 22 7.24 10.20 18.35
CA ILE A 22 7.02 10.59 19.75
C ILE A 22 6.00 9.66 20.39
N VAL A 23 4.83 9.48 19.79
CA VAL A 23 3.75 8.64 20.34
C VAL A 23 4.17 7.17 20.48
N GLY A 24 4.94 6.66 19.52
CA GLY A 24 5.41 5.27 19.48
C GLY A 24 6.53 4.99 20.49
N PHE A 25 7.60 5.80 20.52
CA PHE A 25 8.75 5.55 21.41
C PHE A 25 8.54 6.04 22.84
N SER A 26 7.74 7.07 23.08
CA SER A 26 7.40 7.52 24.45
C SER A 26 6.59 6.50 25.25
N GLY A 27 6.01 5.49 24.57
CA GLY A 27 5.11 4.54 25.20
C GLY A 27 3.72 5.11 25.50
N LEU A 28 3.37 6.29 24.97
CA LEU A 28 2.00 6.80 25.07
C LEU A 28 1.02 5.82 24.39
N TRP A 29 1.39 5.32 23.20
CA TRP A 29 0.58 4.33 22.49
C TRP A 29 0.45 3.01 23.25
N ARG A 30 1.46 2.62 24.05
CA ARG A 30 1.40 1.43 24.92
C ARG A 30 0.22 1.50 25.91
N ASN A 31 -0.12 2.68 26.40
CA ASN A 31 -1.24 2.85 27.33
C ASN A 31 -2.57 2.70 26.59
N VAL A 32 -2.72 3.33 25.43
CA VAL A 32 -3.90 3.18 24.58
C VAL A 32 -4.09 1.72 24.17
N ALA A 33 -3.03 1.07 23.72
CA ALA A 33 -3.04 -0.32 23.30
C ALA A 33 -3.42 -1.31 24.41
N ARG A 34 -3.21 -0.97 25.69
CA ARG A 34 -3.65 -1.82 26.81
C ARG A 34 -5.17 -1.88 26.95
N TYR A 35 -5.88 -0.85 26.48
CA TYR A 35 -7.34 -0.81 26.48
C TYR A 35 -7.97 -1.48 25.26
N LEU A 36 -7.16 -1.89 24.27
CA LEU A 36 -7.65 -2.60 23.09
C LEU A 36 -8.00 -4.04 23.45
N SER A 37 -9.29 -4.29 23.67
CA SER A 37 -9.85 -5.62 23.80
C SER A 37 -10.11 -6.24 22.41
N PRO A 38 -10.22 -7.57 22.28
CA PRO A 38 -10.60 -8.22 21.02
C PRO A 38 -11.92 -7.68 20.43
N LEU A 39 -12.86 -7.26 21.29
CA LEU A 39 -14.13 -6.66 20.89
C LEU A 39 -13.94 -5.29 20.22
N SER A 40 -12.96 -4.50 20.67
CA SER A 40 -12.59 -3.23 20.02
C SER A 40 -11.69 -3.39 18.80
N ALA A 41 -10.95 -4.51 18.70
CA ALA A 41 -10.04 -4.78 17.60
C ALA A 41 -10.76 -5.23 16.32
N ALA A 42 -11.89 -5.94 16.42
CA ALA A 42 -12.63 -6.41 15.23
C ALA A 42 -13.20 -5.25 14.38
N PRO A 43 -13.88 -4.22 14.94
CA PRO A 43 -14.30 -3.05 14.18
C PRO A 43 -13.12 -2.29 13.57
N LEU A 44 -11.99 -2.24 14.28
CA LEU A 44 -10.77 -1.60 13.79
C LEU A 44 -10.25 -2.30 12.51
N ILE A 45 -10.12 -3.63 12.55
CA ILE A 45 -9.69 -4.44 11.40
C ILE A 45 -10.70 -4.33 10.24
N ALA A 46 -12.00 -4.29 10.54
CA ALA A 46 -13.03 -4.11 9.52
C ALA A 46 -12.93 -2.73 8.84
N LEU A 47 -12.77 -1.66 9.62
CA LEU A 47 -12.62 -0.30 9.12
C LEU A 47 -11.41 -0.19 8.19
N VAL A 48 -10.29 -0.82 8.57
CA VAL A 48 -9.07 -0.91 7.76
C VAL A 48 -9.36 -1.55 6.40
N GLY A 49 -10.06 -2.70 6.38
CA GLY A 49 -10.38 -3.40 5.14
C GLY A 49 -11.38 -2.63 4.26
N PHE A 50 -12.47 -2.12 4.83
CA PHE A 50 -13.50 -1.39 4.08
C PHE A 50 -13.02 -0.02 3.59
N GLY A 51 -12.14 0.66 4.34
CA GLY A 51 -11.59 1.96 3.94
C GLY A 51 -10.79 1.88 2.64
N LEU A 52 -10.00 0.82 2.46
CA LEU A 52 -9.26 0.60 1.20
C LEU A 52 -10.18 0.25 0.03
N TYR A 53 -11.28 -0.47 0.28
CA TYR A 53 -12.25 -0.80 -0.76
C TYR A 53 -12.87 0.45 -1.39
N GLU A 54 -13.25 1.43 -0.56
CA GLU A 54 -13.79 2.73 -1.01
C GLU A 54 -12.81 3.53 -1.86
N LEU A 55 -11.50 3.37 -1.66
CA LEU A 55 -10.47 4.05 -2.45
C LEU A 55 -10.11 3.28 -3.74
N GLY A 56 -10.04 1.96 -3.66
CA GLY A 56 -9.63 1.08 -4.75
C GLY A 56 -10.72 0.85 -5.79
N PHE A 57 -11.94 0.54 -5.36
CA PHE A 57 -13.03 0.15 -6.26
C PHE A 57 -13.42 1.24 -7.27
N PRO A 58 -13.52 2.53 -6.89
CA PRO A 58 -13.78 3.60 -7.86
C PRO A 58 -12.68 3.76 -8.91
N SER A 59 -11.43 3.36 -8.61
CA SER A 59 -10.33 3.42 -9.57
C SER A 59 -10.48 2.36 -10.67
N VAL A 60 -10.99 1.18 -10.33
CA VAL A 60 -11.33 0.13 -11.32
C VAL A 60 -12.50 0.58 -12.20
N ALA A 61 -13.47 1.29 -11.63
CA ALA A 61 -14.63 1.81 -12.37
C ALA A 61 -14.29 2.91 -13.39
N LYS A 62 -13.14 3.59 -13.28
CA LYS A 62 -12.71 4.61 -14.25
C LYS A 62 -12.50 4.05 -15.65
N CYS A 63 -12.17 2.76 -15.77
CA CYS A 63 -12.08 2.06 -17.04
C CYS A 63 -12.82 0.73 -16.95
N VAL A 64 -14.13 0.74 -17.20
CA VAL A 64 -14.98 -0.45 -17.09
C VAL A 64 -14.55 -1.58 -18.03
N GLU A 65 -14.01 -1.25 -19.21
CA GLU A 65 -13.59 -2.23 -20.22
C GLU A 65 -12.42 -3.11 -19.78
N ILE A 66 -11.58 -2.61 -18.88
CA ILE A 66 -10.45 -3.36 -18.29
C ILE A 66 -10.82 -3.84 -16.89
N GLY A 67 -11.53 -3.01 -16.13
CA GLY A 67 -11.94 -3.32 -14.76
C GLY A 67 -12.94 -4.47 -14.67
N LEU A 68 -13.89 -4.59 -15.60
CA LEU A 68 -14.85 -5.68 -15.60
C LEU A 68 -14.17 -7.04 -15.87
N PRO A 69 -13.28 -7.20 -16.86
CA PRO A 69 -12.45 -8.39 -17.01
C PRO A 69 -11.61 -8.73 -15.77
N GLU A 70 -11.01 -7.74 -15.09
CA GLU A 70 -10.27 -7.97 -13.84
C GLU A 70 -11.16 -8.56 -12.76
N LEU A 71 -12.35 -8.00 -12.54
CA LEU A 71 -13.29 -8.54 -11.54
C LEU A 71 -13.75 -9.95 -11.90
N ILE A 72 -14.06 -10.21 -13.17
CA ILE A 72 -14.47 -11.55 -13.63
C ILE A 72 -13.34 -12.55 -13.44
N LEU A 73 -12.13 -12.23 -13.88
CA LEU A 73 -10.96 -13.09 -13.73
C LEU A 73 -10.65 -13.34 -12.25
N LEU A 74 -10.72 -12.31 -11.42
CA LEU A 74 -10.52 -12.44 -9.97
C LEU A 74 -11.55 -13.37 -9.34
N VAL A 75 -12.83 -13.27 -9.68
CA VAL A 75 -13.86 -14.22 -9.21
C VAL A 75 -13.59 -15.64 -9.70
N ILE A 76 -13.17 -15.81 -10.96
CA ILE A 76 -12.85 -17.14 -11.52
C ILE A 76 -11.65 -17.77 -10.80
N PHE A 77 -10.55 -17.03 -10.64
CA PHE A 77 -9.33 -17.52 -9.99
C PHE A 77 -9.46 -17.68 -8.47
N ALA A 78 -10.23 -16.82 -7.80
CA ALA A 78 -10.39 -16.84 -6.35
C ALA A 78 -11.54 -17.74 -5.86
N MET A 79 -12.60 -17.96 -6.65
CA MET A 79 -13.77 -18.74 -6.20
C MET A 79 -14.00 -20.01 -7.02
N TYR A 80 -13.87 -19.95 -8.34
CA TYR A 80 -14.25 -21.07 -9.21
C TYR A 80 -13.16 -22.14 -9.33
N LEU A 81 -11.92 -21.75 -9.65
CA LEU A 81 -10.78 -22.68 -9.79
C LEU A 81 -10.43 -23.44 -8.50
N PRO A 82 -10.42 -22.82 -7.30
CA PRO A 82 -10.13 -23.53 -6.06
C PRO A 82 -11.19 -24.59 -5.72
N HIS A 83 -12.42 -24.43 -6.22
CA HIS A 83 -13.51 -25.39 -6.04
C HIS A 83 -13.42 -26.57 -7.01
N THR A 84 -13.01 -26.34 -8.26
CA THR A 84 -12.90 -27.39 -9.29
C THR A 84 -11.58 -28.16 -9.24
N ILE A 85 -10.45 -27.50 -8.96
CA ILE A 85 -9.12 -28.11 -8.96
C ILE A 85 -8.60 -28.23 -7.53
N HIS A 86 -9.09 -29.26 -6.83
CA HIS A 86 -8.80 -29.47 -5.41
C HIS A 86 -7.29 -29.62 -5.10
N ARG A 87 -6.51 -30.11 -6.08
CA ARG A 87 -5.05 -30.32 -5.98
C ARG A 87 -4.24 -29.01 -5.98
N MET A 88 -4.77 -27.93 -6.55
CA MET A 88 -4.12 -26.61 -6.61
C MET A 88 -4.88 -25.52 -5.85
N LYS A 89 -5.91 -25.91 -5.08
CA LYS A 89 -6.72 -25.02 -4.24
C LYS A 89 -5.87 -24.06 -3.41
N SER A 90 -4.83 -24.57 -2.75
CA SER A 90 -3.95 -23.75 -1.90
C SER A 90 -3.12 -22.74 -2.68
N ILE A 91 -2.84 -22.95 -3.96
CA ILE A 91 -2.01 -22.03 -4.77
C ILE A 91 -2.90 -20.92 -5.33
N PHE A 92 -4.06 -21.27 -5.89
CA PHE A 92 -4.98 -20.30 -6.46
C PHE A 92 -5.62 -19.39 -5.40
N ASP A 93 -6.02 -19.90 -4.22
CA ASP A 93 -6.52 -19.05 -3.12
C ASP A 93 -5.48 -18.00 -2.68
N ARG A 94 -4.19 -18.37 -2.68
CA ARG A 94 -3.10 -17.52 -2.16
C ARG A 94 -2.63 -16.47 -3.16
N PHE A 95 -2.69 -16.78 -4.45
CA PHE A 95 -2.02 -15.99 -5.50
C PHE A 95 -2.95 -15.56 -6.62
N ALA A 96 -4.28 -15.69 -6.48
CA ALA A 96 -5.26 -15.27 -7.49
C ALA A 96 -4.97 -13.87 -8.04
N VAL A 97 -4.78 -12.88 -7.14
CA VAL A 97 -4.48 -11.49 -7.54
C VAL A 97 -3.15 -11.38 -8.30
N LEU A 98 -2.12 -12.13 -7.91
CA LEU A 98 -0.84 -12.10 -8.62
C LEU A 98 -0.92 -12.70 -10.02
N PHE A 99 -1.87 -13.62 -10.27
CA PHE A 99 -2.12 -14.17 -11.60
C PHE A 99 -3.04 -13.30 -12.45
N THR A 100 -4.04 -12.63 -11.86
CA THR A 100 -4.99 -11.81 -12.61
C THR A 100 -4.33 -10.55 -13.17
N ILE A 101 -3.48 -9.88 -12.37
CA ILE A 101 -2.78 -8.65 -12.75
C ILE A 101 -2.03 -8.78 -14.10
N PRO A 102 -1.11 -9.75 -14.31
CA PRO A 102 -0.40 -9.86 -15.57
C PRO A 102 -1.31 -10.25 -16.74
N ILE A 103 -2.36 -11.05 -16.50
CA ILE A 103 -3.32 -11.44 -17.53
C ILE A 103 -4.11 -10.23 -18.01
N VAL A 104 -4.63 -9.42 -17.09
CA VAL A 104 -5.39 -8.21 -17.44
C VAL A 104 -4.49 -7.13 -18.03
N TRP A 105 -3.26 -7.00 -17.53
CA TRP A 105 -2.28 -6.11 -18.15
C TRP A 105 -1.99 -6.51 -19.60
N LEU A 106 -1.82 -7.80 -19.88
CA LEU A 106 -1.63 -8.31 -21.25
C LEU A 106 -2.85 -8.05 -22.12
N TYR A 107 -4.05 -8.27 -21.58
CA TYR A 107 -5.31 -7.94 -22.26
C TYR A 107 -5.41 -6.44 -22.60
N ALA A 108 -5.11 -5.56 -21.64
CA ALA A 108 -5.09 -4.11 -21.83
C ALA A 108 -4.04 -3.68 -22.87
N TYR A 109 -2.87 -4.34 -22.89
CA TYR A 109 -1.84 -4.11 -23.89
C TYR A 109 -2.32 -4.48 -25.31
N LEU A 110 -2.93 -5.66 -25.47
CA LEU A 110 -3.48 -6.11 -26.75
C LEU A 110 -4.57 -5.17 -27.28
N LEU A 111 -5.47 -4.71 -26.40
CA LEU A 111 -6.48 -3.70 -26.77
C LEU A 111 -5.87 -2.36 -27.18
N THR A 112 -4.79 -1.95 -26.50
CA THR A 112 -4.07 -0.70 -26.81
C THR A 112 -3.40 -0.78 -28.19
N VAL A 113 -2.71 -1.89 -28.49
CA VAL A 113 -2.05 -2.12 -29.78
C VAL A 113 -3.08 -2.32 -30.90
N GLY A 114 -4.16 -3.04 -30.62
CA GLY A 114 -5.28 -3.29 -31.54
C GLY A 114 -6.07 -2.04 -31.93
N GLY A 115 -5.75 -0.89 -31.34
CA GLY A 115 -6.28 0.41 -31.77
C GLY A 115 -7.66 0.75 -31.22
N ALA A 116 -8.21 -0.05 -30.31
CA ALA A 116 -9.53 0.16 -29.71
C ALA A 116 -9.67 1.57 -29.08
N TYR A 117 -8.57 2.11 -28.56
CA TYR A 117 -8.52 3.41 -27.89
C TYR A 117 -8.02 4.58 -28.76
N ARG A 118 -7.93 4.45 -30.09
CA ARG A 118 -7.39 5.54 -30.94
C ARG A 118 -8.38 6.70 -31.16
N ASN A 119 -9.68 6.41 -31.28
CA ASN A 119 -10.71 7.41 -31.61
C ASN A 119 -11.70 7.70 -30.47
N VAL A 120 -11.44 7.20 -29.25
CA VAL A 120 -12.32 7.40 -28.10
C VAL A 120 -12.03 8.71 -27.36
N SER A 121 -12.93 9.08 -26.44
CA SER A 121 -12.80 10.31 -25.67
C SER A 121 -11.43 10.45 -24.96
N PRO A 122 -10.89 11.67 -24.81
CA PRO A 122 -9.60 11.88 -24.15
C PRO A 122 -9.55 11.33 -22.73
N LYS A 123 -10.66 11.34 -21.99
CA LYS A 123 -10.76 10.78 -20.62
C LYS A 123 -10.55 9.27 -20.61
N THR A 124 -11.24 8.55 -21.50
CA THR A 124 -11.09 7.10 -21.66
C THR A 124 -9.67 6.75 -22.07
N GLN A 125 -9.08 7.53 -22.98
CA GLN A 125 -7.68 7.34 -23.38
C GLN A 125 -6.67 7.54 -22.22
N PHE A 126 -6.97 8.37 -21.21
CA PHE A 126 -6.05 8.60 -20.07
C PHE A 126 -6.08 7.45 -19.07
N HIS A 127 -7.23 6.79 -18.91
CA HIS A 127 -7.41 5.75 -17.91
C HIS A 127 -7.29 4.32 -18.47
N CYS A 128 -7.62 4.09 -19.74
CA CYS A 128 -7.67 2.75 -20.34
C CYS A 128 -6.43 2.38 -21.17
N ARG A 129 -5.60 3.34 -21.56
CA ARG A 129 -4.41 3.05 -22.39
C ARG A 129 -3.17 2.78 -21.56
N THR A 130 -2.39 1.80 -21.99
CA THR A 130 -1.13 1.40 -21.34
C THR A 130 0.07 2.27 -21.75
N ASP A 131 0.01 2.96 -22.90
CA ASP A 131 1.15 3.64 -23.54
C ASP A 131 1.21 5.17 -23.32
N ARG A 132 0.16 5.76 -22.76
CA ARG A 132 -0.01 7.23 -22.77
C ARG A 132 0.91 7.98 -21.81
N SER A 133 1.42 7.31 -20.77
CA SER A 133 2.17 7.98 -19.72
C SER A 133 3.55 8.48 -20.19
N GLY A 134 4.11 7.90 -21.27
CA GLY A 134 5.44 8.23 -21.78
C GLY A 134 6.58 7.96 -20.77
N LEU A 135 6.25 7.39 -19.60
CA LEU A 135 7.17 7.18 -18.49
C LEU A 135 8.31 6.25 -18.88
N ILE A 136 8.00 5.18 -19.63
CA ILE A 136 8.98 4.18 -20.05
C ILE A 136 10.02 4.77 -21.02
N GLY A 137 9.61 5.66 -21.93
CA GLY A 137 10.52 6.29 -22.89
C GLY A 137 11.33 7.46 -22.33
N GLY A 138 10.83 8.12 -21.28
CA GLY A 138 11.49 9.25 -20.62
C GLY A 138 12.28 8.90 -19.36
N ALA A 139 12.18 7.66 -18.87
CA ALA A 139 12.87 7.22 -17.67
C ALA A 139 14.33 6.83 -17.95
N PRO A 140 15.29 7.26 -17.12
CA PRO A 140 16.64 6.73 -17.17
C PRO A 140 16.65 5.27 -16.67
N TRP A 141 17.52 4.45 -17.27
CA TRP A 141 17.70 3.02 -16.90
C TRP A 141 18.23 2.79 -15.49
N ILE A 142 18.88 3.79 -14.90
CA ILE A 142 19.38 3.73 -13.52
C ILE A 142 19.07 5.07 -12.87
N ARG A 143 18.30 5.05 -11.78
CA ARG A 143 17.97 6.23 -10.99
C ARG A 143 18.11 5.95 -9.51
N VAL A 144 19.16 6.50 -8.90
CA VAL A 144 19.32 6.41 -7.45
C VAL A 144 18.59 7.57 -6.78
N PRO A 145 17.57 7.33 -5.94
CA PRO A 145 16.90 8.40 -5.20
C PRO A 145 17.86 8.96 -4.14
N TYR A 146 17.93 10.28 -4.04
CA TYR A 146 18.74 10.97 -3.03
C TYR A 146 17.85 11.85 -2.16
N PRO A 147 18.22 12.07 -0.88
CA PRO A 147 17.45 12.92 0.01
C PRO A 147 17.37 14.35 -0.55
N PHE A 148 16.20 14.97 -0.38
CA PHE A 148 15.89 16.33 -0.84
C PHE A 148 15.98 16.53 -2.37
N GLN A 149 15.73 15.49 -3.16
CA GLN A 149 15.74 15.57 -4.62
C GLN A 149 14.80 16.63 -5.23
N TRP A 150 13.75 17.03 -4.52
CA TRP A 150 12.82 18.08 -4.97
C TRP A 150 13.12 19.47 -4.40
N GLY A 151 14.22 19.62 -3.64
CA GLY A 151 14.64 20.85 -2.97
C GLY A 151 14.36 20.85 -1.46
N ALA A 152 14.70 21.97 -0.79
CA ALA A 152 14.51 22.10 0.66
C ALA A 152 13.02 22.08 1.06
N PRO A 153 12.62 21.32 2.10
CA PRO A 153 11.23 21.19 2.49
C PRO A 153 10.65 22.54 2.91
N THR A 154 9.39 22.76 2.57
CA THR A 154 8.63 23.95 2.99
C THR A 154 7.61 23.54 4.01
N PHE A 155 7.54 24.26 5.12
CA PHE A 155 6.65 23.95 6.23
C PHE A 155 5.46 24.91 6.20
N ASP A 156 4.34 24.43 5.66
CA ASP A 156 3.05 25.09 5.78
C ASP A 156 2.25 24.45 6.92
N ALA A 157 1.70 25.26 7.81
CA ALA A 157 0.98 24.75 8.98
C ALA A 157 -0.27 23.96 8.57
N GLY A 158 -1.02 24.40 7.56
CA GLY A 158 -2.24 23.74 7.11
C GLY A 158 -1.95 22.35 6.55
N GLU A 159 -0.94 22.24 5.68
CA GLU A 159 -0.50 20.95 5.13
C GLU A 159 0.06 20.02 6.22
N ALA A 160 0.81 20.57 7.18
CA ALA A 160 1.35 19.81 8.30
C ALA A 160 0.25 19.24 9.21
N PHE A 161 -0.76 20.03 9.57
CA PHE A 161 -1.89 19.54 10.38
C PHE A 161 -2.71 18.47 9.65
N ALA A 162 -2.97 18.66 8.36
CA ALA A 162 -3.65 17.65 7.55
C ALA A 162 -2.87 16.33 7.52
N MET A 163 -1.55 16.39 7.33
CA MET A 163 -0.70 15.21 7.28
C MET A 163 -0.52 14.56 8.66
N MET A 164 -0.50 15.34 9.75
CA MET A 164 -0.53 14.81 11.12
C MET A 164 -1.82 14.01 11.37
N ALA A 165 -2.98 14.54 10.98
CA ALA A 165 -4.24 13.82 11.09
C ALA A 165 -4.24 12.52 10.26
N ALA A 166 -3.76 12.57 9.02
CA ALA A 166 -3.60 11.37 8.19
C ALA A 166 -2.66 10.34 8.81
N SER A 167 -1.53 10.77 9.38
CA SER A 167 -0.60 9.89 10.09
C SER A 167 -1.21 9.27 11.34
N PHE A 168 -2.10 9.99 12.03
CA PHE A 168 -2.82 9.45 13.18
C PHE A 168 -3.80 8.35 12.77
N VAL A 169 -4.54 8.56 11.68
CA VAL A 169 -5.41 7.53 11.08
C VAL A 169 -4.59 6.31 10.67
N ALA A 170 -3.45 6.51 9.99
CA ALA A 170 -2.56 5.41 9.58
C ALA A 170 -1.99 4.63 10.78
N LEU A 171 -1.75 5.30 11.91
CA LEU A 171 -1.30 4.67 13.16
C LEU A 171 -2.40 3.79 13.77
N VAL A 172 -3.65 4.27 13.78
CA VAL A 172 -4.83 3.51 14.24
C VAL A 172 -5.04 2.28 13.34
N GLU A 173 -4.96 2.46 12.03
CA GLU A 173 -5.06 1.40 11.01
C GLU A 173 -3.95 0.35 11.15
N SER A 174 -2.72 0.81 11.31
CA SER A 174 -1.54 -0.06 11.48
C SER A 174 -1.60 -0.86 12.77
N THR A 175 -2.22 -0.32 13.82
CA THR A 175 -2.45 -1.05 15.07
C THR A 175 -3.36 -2.26 14.85
N GLY A 176 -4.46 -2.09 14.12
CA GLY A 176 -5.35 -3.20 13.73
C GLY A 176 -4.60 -4.25 12.89
N SER A 177 -3.79 -3.78 11.94
CA SER A 177 -2.98 -4.64 11.08
C SER A 177 -1.93 -5.45 11.85
N PHE A 178 -1.24 -4.85 12.83
CA PHE A 178 -0.30 -5.58 13.68
C PHE A 178 -0.99 -6.69 14.48
N ILE A 179 -2.16 -6.40 15.06
CA ILE A 179 -2.95 -7.39 15.79
C ILE A 179 -3.35 -8.54 14.84
N ALA A 180 -3.87 -8.24 13.65
CA ALA A 180 -4.24 -9.23 12.65
C ALA A 180 -3.05 -10.10 12.22
N VAL A 181 -1.92 -9.48 11.86
CA VAL A 181 -0.67 -10.15 11.45
C VAL A 181 -0.16 -11.10 12.54
N SER A 182 -0.19 -10.68 13.82
CA SER A 182 0.26 -11.54 14.91
C SER A 182 -0.57 -12.81 15.07
N ARG A 183 -1.90 -12.70 14.86
CA ARG A 183 -2.82 -13.84 14.92
C ARG A 183 -2.64 -14.75 13.71
N PHE A 184 -2.51 -14.19 12.51
CA PHE A 184 -2.31 -14.94 11.27
C PHE A 184 -0.94 -15.63 11.19
N ALA A 185 0.10 -15.01 11.75
CA ALA A 185 1.43 -15.63 11.87
C ALA A 185 1.51 -16.70 12.97
N SER A 186 0.43 -16.93 13.74
CA SER A 186 0.44 -17.75 14.96
C SER A 186 1.58 -17.37 15.93
N ALA A 187 1.89 -16.07 15.99
CA ALA A 187 2.90 -15.54 16.89
C ALA A 187 2.35 -15.40 18.32
N THR A 188 3.26 -15.25 19.28
CA THR A 188 2.90 -14.92 20.67
C THR A 188 2.07 -13.63 20.70
N PRO A 189 1.07 -13.53 21.59
CA PRO A 189 0.29 -12.31 21.76
C PRO A 189 1.20 -11.09 21.88
N LEU A 190 0.94 -10.07 21.04
CA LEU A 190 1.78 -8.87 20.98
C LEU A 190 1.75 -8.14 22.33
N PRO A 191 2.89 -8.03 23.04
CA PRO A 191 2.92 -7.18 24.22
C PRO A 191 2.76 -5.71 23.78
N PRO A 192 2.00 -4.88 24.53
CA PRO A 192 1.73 -3.49 24.15
C PRO A 192 3.00 -2.64 23.92
N SER A 193 4.12 -3.00 24.55
CA SER A 193 5.41 -2.34 24.35
C SER A 193 6.01 -2.59 22.95
N VAL A 194 5.87 -3.80 22.40
CA VAL A 194 6.35 -4.12 21.05
C VAL A 194 5.48 -3.44 20.00
N LEU A 195 4.17 -3.39 20.23
CA LEU A 195 3.24 -2.65 19.36
C LEU A 195 3.59 -1.15 19.30
N SER A 196 3.82 -0.51 20.46
CA SER A 196 4.24 0.89 20.54
C SER A 196 5.56 1.15 19.79
N ARG A 197 6.54 0.25 19.94
CA ARG A 197 7.81 0.33 19.19
C ARG A 197 7.64 0.13 17.68
N GLY A 198 6.71 -0.73 17.27
CA GLY A 198 6.35 -0.92 15.86
C GLY A 198 5.82 0.36 15.22
N ILE A 199 4.93 1.06 15.91
CA ILE A 199 4.45 2.39 15.49
C ILE A 199 5.60 3.42 15.46
N GLY A 200 6.51 3.40 16.43
CA GLY A 200 7.68 4.27 16.41
C GLY A 200 8.55 4.06 15.17
N TRP A 201 8.75 2.80 14.77
CA TRP A 201 9.51 2.45 13.55
C TRP A 201 8.75 2.81 12.27
N GLN A 202 7.42 2.72 12.27
CA GLN A 202 6.59 3.24 11.18
C GLN A 202 6.78 4.75 11.01
N GLY A 203 6.79 5.51 12.11
CA GLY A 203 7.09 6.94 12.10
C GLY A 203 8.46 7.26 11.51
N VAL A 204 9.49 6.46 11.83
CA VAL A 204 10.82 6.56 11.20
C VAL A 204 10.73 6.32 9.68
N GLY A 205 9.91 5.38 9.23
CA GLY A 205 9.61 5.18 7.81
C GLY A 205 9.04 6.43 7.15
N ILE A 206 8.02 7.05 7.76
CA ILE A 206 7.40 8.30 7.27
C ILE A 206 8.42 9.46 7.24
N LEU A 207 9.35 9.51 8.19
CA LEU A 207 10.43 10.49 8.18
C LEU A 207 11.32 10.31 6.95
N LEU A 208 11.73 9.07 6.66
CA LEU A 208 12.52 8.75 5.46
C LEU A 208 11.74 9.09 4.19
N ASP A 209 10.44 8.80 4.15
CA ASP A 209 9.57 9.18 3.03
C ASP A 209 9.56 10.69 2.77
N GLY A 210 9.50 11.49 3.82
CA GLY A 210 9.61 12.95 3.75
C GLY A 210 11.00 13.43 3.28
N LEU A 211 12.07 12.76 3.72
CA LEU A 211 13.44 13.10 3.32
C LEU A 211 13.72 12.79 1.85
N PHE A 212 13.34 11.59 1.38
CA PHE A 212 13.52 11.16 -0.02
C PHE A 212 12.44 11.74 -0.94
N GLY A 213 11.35 12.29 -0.40
CA GLY A 213 10.29 12.93 -1.15
C GLY A 213 9.49 11.94 -1.99
N THR A 214 9.03 10.87 -1.36
CA THR A 214 8.19 9.83 -1.98
C THR A 214 6.77 10.32 -2.30
N GLY A 215 6.33 11.40 -1.65
CA GLY A 215 5.00 12.00 -1.81
C GLY A 215 3.88 11.29 -1.05
N ASN A 216 4.15 10.10 -0.48
CA ASN A 216 3.22 9.32 0.33
C ASN A 216 3.94 8.80 1.59
N GLY A 217 3.21 8.69 2.70
CA GLY A 217 3.78 8.13 3.94
C GLY A 217 3.68 6.60 4.01
N SER A 218 4.65 5.98 4.67
CA SER A 218 4.70 4.55 4.96
C SER A 218 3.64 4.14 5.98
N SER A 219 2.92 3.07 5.67
CA SER A 219 1.97 2.41 6.56
C SER A 219 2.08 0.89 6.43
N VAL A 220 1.47 0.15 7.35
CA VAL A 220 1.43 -1.32 7.28
C VAL A 220 0.54 -1.74 6.10
N SER A 221 1.07 -2.57 5.21
CA SER A 221 0.30 -3.10 4.07
C SER A 221 -0.68 -4.19 4.52
N ILE A 222 -1.97 -3.92 4.35
CA ILE A 222 -3.06 -4.86 4.68
C ILE A 222 -3.14 -6.01 3.68
N GLU A 223 -2.77 -5.75 2.42
CA GLU A 223 -2.66 -6.78 1.40
C GLU A 223 -1.64 -7.85 1.81
N ASN A 224 -0.48 -7.42 2.33
CA ASN A 224 0.54 -8.35 2.85
C ASN A 224 0.05 -9.09 4.11
N ALA A 225 -0.75 -8.44 4.97
CA ALA A 225 -1.37 -9.10 6.12
C ALA A 225 -2.38 -10.18 5.68
N GLY A 226 -3.17 -9.91 4.63
CA GLY A 226 -4.09 -10.87 4.02
C GLY A 226 -3.35 -12.05 3.37
N LEU A 227 -2.28 -11.77 2.61
CA LEU A 227 -1.44 -12.80 2.01
C LEU A 227 -0.80 -13.70 3.06
N LEU A 228 -0.36 -13.13 4.19
CA LEU A 228 0.13 -13.89 5.33
C LEU A 228 -0.93 -14.82 5.91
N ALA A 229 -2.18 -14.36 6.05
CA ALA A 229 -3.30 -15.17 6.55
C ALA A 229 -3.55 -16.42 5.67
N LEU A 230 -3.42 -16.25 4.35
CA LEU A 230 -3.63 -17.33 3.39
C LEU A 230 -2.42 -18.26 3.32
N THR A 231 -1.21 -17.71 3.25
CA THR A 231 0.04 -18.48 3.10
C THR A 231 0.47 -19.19 4.38
N ARG A 232 0.13 -18.64 5.54
CA ARG A 232 0.64 -19.04 6.87
C ARG A 232 2.17 -19.01 6.98
N VAL A 233 2.84 -18.16 6.19
CA VAL A 233 4.31 -18.02 6.21
C VAL A 233 4.71 -16.72 6.91
N GLY A 234 4.86 -16.77 8.24
CA GLY A 234 5.32 -15.64 9.07
C GLY A 234 6.83 -15.45 9.13
N SER A 235 7.56 -15.76 8.05
CA SER A 235 9.03 -15.75 8.05
C SER A 235 9.61 -14.37 7.77
N ARG A 236 10.51 -13.89 8.65
CA ARG A 236 11.24 -12.63 8.46
C ARG A 236 12.11 -12.61 7.20
N ARG A 237 12.61 -13.78 6.77
CA ARG A 237 13.45 -13.90 5.57
C ARG A 237 12.69 -13.53 4.31
N VAL A 238 11.40 -13.87 4.23
CA VAL A 238 10.55 -13.53 3.08
C VAL A 238 10.42 -12.01 2.95
N VAL A 239 10.21 -11.32 4.07
CA VAL A 239 10.11 -9.86 4.11
C VAL A 239 11.45 -9.19 3.74
N GLN A 240 12.57 -9.72 4.23
CA GLN A 240 13.91 -9.19 3.91
C GLN A 240 14.26 -9.36 2.43
N ILE A 241 13.98 -10.52 1.85
CA ILE A 241 14.22 -10.79 0.42
C ILE A 241 13.32 -9.88 -0.44
N SER A 242 12.04 -9.74 -0.07
CA SER A 242 11.10 -8.82 -0.74
C SER A 242 11.60 -7.37 -0.71
N ALA A 243 12.08 -6.89 0.44
CA ALA A 243 12.67 -5.56 0.56
C ALA A 243 13.91 -5.39 -0.35
N GLY A 244 14.75 -6.42 -0.47
CA GLY A 244 15.87 -6.43 -1.41
C GLY A 244 15.43 -6.27 -2.87
N PHE A 245 14.39 -6.99 -3.29
CA PHE A 245 13.80 -6.83 -4.62
C PHE A 245 13.20 -5.44 -4.83
N MET A 246 12.49 -4.90 -3.85
CA MET A 246 11.92 -3.55 -3.92
C MET A 246 13.01 -2.47 -4.09
N ILE A 247 14.12 -2.58 -3.36
CA ILE A 247 15.26 -1.66 -3.51
C ILE A 247 15.89 -1.80 -4.90
N PHE A 248 16.08 -3.04 -5.37
CA PHE A 248 16.64 -3.32 -6.69
C PHE A 248 15.79 -2.71 -7.81
N PHE A 249 14.47 -2.94 -7.81
CA PHE A 249 13.54 -2.37 -8.78
C PHE A 249 13.30 -0.87 -8.61
N SER A 250 13.65 -0.28 -7.46
CA SER A 250 13.59 1.18 -7.30
C SER A 250 14.76 1.90 -7.98
N ILE A 251 15.87 1.20 -8.22
CA ILE A 251 17.07 1.76 -8.85
C ILE A 251 17.03 1.56 -10.37
N LEU A 252 16.45 0.46 -10.83
CA LEU A 252 16.27 0.09 -12.23
C LEU A 252 15.02 0.75 -12.83
#